data_AF-A0A972P0M3-F1
#
_entry.id   AF-A0A972P0M3-F1
#
_cell.length_a   1.000
_cell.length_b   1.000
_cell.length_c   1.000
_cell.angle_alpha   90.00
_cell.angle_beta   90.00
_cell.angle_gamma   90.00
#
_symmetry.space_group_name_H-M   'P 1'
#
loop_
_entity.id
_entity.type
_entity.pdbx_description
1 polymer ?
#
loop_
_entity_poly.entity_id
_entity_poly.type
_entity_poly.pdbx_seq_one_letter_code
_entity_poly.pdbx_strand_id
1 'polypeptide(L)'
;MPSKGKASGLETIAVEIGGDICGTYQGLAGTFAGFADCCIRRQELPGFQQKDLLVGAERKGRRLELLLSGRRPVEELIEMMEISLHNVMAFPGTGGEAECVVEVRSEK
;
A
#
# COMPACT_ATOMS: atom_id res chain seq x y z
N MET A 1 7.72 -22.96 -30.86
CA MET A 1 7.78 -21.59 -30.32
C MET A 1 7.40 -21.65 -28.85
N PRO A 2 8.31 -21.43 -27.88
CA PRO A 2 7.89 -21.34 -26.50
C PRO A 2 7.35 -19.93 -26.23
N SER A 3 6.13 -19.88 -25.71
CA SER A 3 5.49 -18.72 -25.11
C SER A 3 6.39 -18.16 -24.00
N LYS A 4 6.92 -16.94 -24.16
CA LYS A 4 7.67 -16.25 -23.12
C LYS A 4 6.72 -15.96 -21.96
N GLY A 5 6.83 -16.75 -20.89
CA GLY A 5 6.11 -16.55 -19.65
C GLY A 5 6.39 -15.17 -19.08
N LYS A 6 5.32 -14.49 -18.65
CA LYS A 6 5.40 -13.31 -17.80
C LYS A 6 6.18 -13.67 -16.54
N ALA A 7 7.37 -13.11 -16.40
CA ALA A 7 8.11 -13.12 -15.16
C ALA A 7 8.78 -11.75 -15.01
N SER A 8 7.99 -10.69 -14.88
CA SER A 8 8.48 -9.57 -14.09
C SER A 8 8.26 -9.99 -12.65
N GLY A 9 9.33 -10.31 -11.92
CA GLY A 9 9.26 -10.56 -10.47
C GLY A 9 8.91 -9.31 -9.66
N LEU A 10 8.22 -8.36 -10.28
CA LEU A 10 7.79 -7.09 -9.74
C LEU A 10 6.26 -7.07 -9.69
N GLU A 11 5.72 -6.62 -8.56
CA GLU A 11 4.31 -6.33 -8.34
C GLU A 11 4.11 -4.81 -8.37
N THR A 12 3.07 -4.35 -9.07
CA THR A 12 2.68 -2.92 -9.08
C THR A 12 1.54 -2.65 -8.09
N ILE A 13 1.73 -1.69 -7.19
CA ILE A 13 0.80 -1.28 -6.14
C ILE A 13 0.37 0.16 -6.41
N ALA A 14 -0.92 0.44 -6.48
CA ALA A 14 -1.44 1.81 -6.49
C ALA A 14 -1.90 2.23 -5.09
N VAL A 15 -1.68 3.48 -4.72
CA VAL A 15 -2.21 4.09 -3.50
C VAL A 15 -3.37 5.01 -3.88
N GLU A 16 -4.54 4.74 -3.32
CA GLU A 16 -5.78 5.50 -3.50
C GLU A 16 -6.13 6.25 -2.21
N ILE A 17 -6.24 7.58 -2.28
CA ILE A 17 -6.65 8.44 -1.15
C ILE A 17 -7.74 9.37 -1.65
N GLY A 18 -8.87 9.43 -0.94
CA GLY A 18 -10.00 10.29 -1.33
C GLY A 18 -10.67 9.88 -2.66
N GLY A 19 -10.37 8.68 -3.18
CA GLY A 19 -10.85 8.19 -4.48
C GLY A 19 -9.91 8.47 -5.66
N ASP A 20 -8.79 9.15 -5.42
CA ASP A 20 -7.78 9.45 -6.44
C ASP A 20 -6.53 8.60 -6.23
N ILE A 21 -5.90 8.17 -7.34
CA ILE A 21 -4.60 7.50 -7.29
C ILE A 21 -3.51 8.54 -7.07
N CYS A 22 -2.94 8.57 -5.87
CA CYS A 22 -1.92 9.54 -5.47
C CYS A 22 -0.48 9.06 -5.75
N GLY A 23 -0.29 7.76 -5.97
CA GLY A 23 1.02 7.20 -6.25
C GLY A 23 0.96 5.76 -6.75
N THR A 24 1.97 5.37 -7.52
CA THR A 24 2.20 3.98 -7.94
C THR A 24 3.58 3.54 -7.51
N TYR A 25 3.67 2.34 -6.95
CA TYR A 25 4.88 1.75 -6.42
C TYR A 25 5.09 0.38 -7.02
N GLN A 26 6.36 -0.03 -7.10
CA GLN A 26 6.77 -1.35 -7.53
C GLN A 26 7.56 -2.00 -6.41
N GLY A 27 7.30 -3.27 -6.16
CA GLY A 27 8.05 -4.09 -5.22
C GLY A 27 8.37 -5.43 -5.84
N LEU A 28 9.25 -6.22 -5.23
CA LEU A 28 9.42 -7.61 -5.64
C LEU A 28 8.16 -8.42 -5.33
N ALA A 29 7.99 -9.56 -5.99
CA ALA A 29 6.90 -10.48 -5.71
C ALA A 29 6.83 -10.80 -4.20
N GLY A 30 5.69 -10.51 -3.58
CA GLY A 30 5.46 -10.66 -2.14
C GLY A 30 5.58 -9.38 -1.34
N THR A 31 6.03 -8.26 -1.91
CA THR A 31 6.06 -6.96 -1.23
C THR A 31 4.66 -6.53 -0.80
N PHE A 32 3.65 -6.65 -1.68
CA PHE A 32 2.28 -6.32 -1.30
C PHE A 32 1.74 -7.27 -0.23
N ALA A 33 2.07 -8.56 -0.33
CA ALA A 33 1.63 -9.55 0.65
C ALA A 33 2.23 -9.27 2.05
N GLY A 34 3.52 -8.91 2.12
CA GLY A 34 4.18 -8.52 3.36
C GLY A 34 3.60 -7.24 3.95
N PHE A 35 3.34 -6.23 3.11
CA PHE A 35 2.67 -5.00 3.52
C PHE A 35 1.28 -5.28 4.11
N ALA A 36 0.47 -6.07 3.40
CA ALA A 36 -0.87 -6.45 3.86
C ALA A 36 -0.85 -7.27 5.15
N ASP A 37 0.12 -8.17 5.34
CA ASP A 37 0.28 -8.95 6.58
C ASP A 37 0.58 -8.04 7.78
N CYS A 38 1.50 -7.07 7.62
CA CYS A 38 1.76 -6.05 8.63
C CYS A 38 0.49 -5.28 9.01
N CYS A 39 -0.26 -4.80 8.02
CA CYS A 39 -1.44 -4.00 8.29
C CYS A 39 -2.57 -4.83 8.92
N ILE A 40 -2.88 -6.02 8.39
CA ILE A 40 -4.04 -6.81 8.81
C ILE A 40 -3.76 -7.55 10.12
N ARG A 41 -2.64 -8.28 10.20
CA ARG A 41 -2.38 -9.16 11.34
C ARG A 41 -1.75 -8.43 12.50
N ARG A 42 -0.83 -7.50 12.22
CA ARG A 42 -0.10 -6.77 13.26
C ARG A 42 -0.79 -5.45 13.62
N GLN A 43 -1.74 -4.98 12.80
CA GLN A 43 -2.35 -3.65 12.96
C GLN A 43 -1.27 -2.56 13.03
N GLU A 44 -0.22 -2.73 12.22
CA GLU A 44 0.93 -1.84 12.15
C GLU A 44 1.06 -1.26 10.74
N LEU A 45 1.35 0.04 10.69
CA LEU A 45 1.76 0.70 9.46
C LEU A 45 3.30 0.71 9.41
N PRO A 46 3.95 0.00 8.46
CA PRO A 46 5.41 -0.07 8.39
C PRO A 46 6.07 1.32 8.43
N GLY A 47 7.18 1.45 9.14
CA GLY A 47 7.87 2.74 9.33
C GLY A 47 7.30 3.63 10.45
N PHE A 48 6.16 3.26 11.07
CA PHE A 48 5.57 4.02 12.17
C PHE A 48 5.51 3.19 13.45
N GLN A 49 5.97 3.79 14.56
CA GLN A 49 5.94 3.17 15.90
C GLN A 49 4.81 3.71 16.79
N GLN A 50 3.79 4.31 16.19
CA GLN A 50 2.67 4.88 16.91
C GLN A 50 1.60 3.81 17.15
N LYS A 51 1.33 3.51 18.43
CA LYS A 51 0.20 2.67 18.82
C LYS A 51 -1.11 3.31 18.37
N ASP A 52 -2.05 2.47 17.95
CA ASP A 52 -3.39 2.87 17.51
C ASP A 52 -3.38 3.80 16.29
N LEU A 53 -2.27 3.89 15.55
CA LEU A 53 -2.21 4.65 14.30
C LEU A 53 -3.08 3.99 13.22
N LEU A 54 -2.93 2.68 13.03
CA LEU A 54 -3.77 1.90 12.13
C LEU A 54 -4.91 1.28 12.95
N VAL A 55 -6.10 1.84 12.82
CA VAL A 55 -7.29 1.42 13.60
C VAL A 55 -8.12 0.38 12.87
N GLY A 56 -7.88 0.19 11.57
CA GLY A 56 -8.50 -0.87 10.79
C GLY A 56 -7.71 -1.19 9.53
N ALA A 57 -7.67 -2.48 9.20
CA ALA A 57 -7.12 -2.97 7.94
C ALA A 57 -7.93 -4.18 7.46
N GLU A 58 -8.40 -4.13 6.22
CA GLU A 58 -9.18 -5.20 5.60
C GLU A 58 -8.72 -5.45 4.17
N ARG A 59 -8.66 -6.71 3.76
CA ARG A 59 -8.39 -7.07 2.37
C ARG A 59 -9.65 -7.51 1.64
N LYS A 60 -9.96 -6.84 0.53
CA LYS A 60 -11.04 -7.18 -0.40
C LYS A 60 -10.46 -7.50 -1.77
N GLY A 61 -10.14 -8.78 -1.98
CA GLY A 61 -9.50 -9.26 -3.20
C GLY A 61 -8.12 -8.63 -3.42
N ARG A 62 -8.02 -7.76 -4.44
CA ARG A 62 -6.81 -7.01 -4.79
C ARG A 62 -6.69 -5.66 -4.08
N ARG A 63 -7.71 -5.26 -3.31
CA ARG A 63 -7.73 -4.02 -2.53
C ARG A 63 -7.38 -4.30 -1.07
N LEU A 64 -6.50 -3.49 -0.49
CA LEU A 64 -6.23 -3.40 0.93
C LEU A 64 -6.76 -2.05 1.41
N GLU A 65 -7.77 -2.06 2.26
CA GLU A 65 -8.35 -0.86 2.86
C GLU A 65 -7.70 -0.61 4.21
N LEU A 66 -7.16 0.59 4.42
CA LEU A 66 -6.55 1.05 5.66
C LEU A 66 -7.34 2.23 6.23
N LEU A 67 -7.61 2.17 7.53
CA LEU A 67 -8.18 3.26 8.31
C LEU A 67 -7.17 3.72 9.36
N LEU A 68 -6.70 4.96 9.23
CA LEU A 68 -5.81 5.58 10.18
C LEU A 68 -6.58 6.39 11.23
N SER A 69 -6.15 6.32 12.50
CA SER A 69 -6.75 7.12 13.57
C SER A 69 -6.58 8.59 13.32
N GLY A 70 -7.49 9.43 13.81
CA GLY A 70 -7.42 10.88 13.79
C GLY A 70 -7.56 11.51 12.40
N ARG A 71 -8.11 12.73 12.36
CA ARG A 71 -8.31 13.48 11.12
C ARG A 71 -6.97 13.93 10.54
N ARG A 72 -6.66 13.49 9.32
CA ARG A 72 -5.42 13.83 8.60
C ARG A 72 -5.70 14.46 7.24
N PRO A 73 -4.95 15.50 6.85
CA PRO A 73 -4.99 16.03 5.50
C PRO A 73 -4.45 15.00 4.50
N VAL A 74 -4.88 15.11 3.25
CA VAL A 74 -4.52 14.16 2.18
C VAL A 74 -3.00 14.10 1.98
N GLU A 75 -2.33 15.25 2.10
CA GLU A 75 -0.89 15.37 1.93
C GLU A 75 -0.12 14.56 2.98
N GLU A 76 -0.59 14.57 4.23
CA GLU A 76 -0.01 13.74 5.30
C GLU A 76 -0.23 12.25 5.02
N LEU A 77 -1.42 11.86 4.53
CA LEU A 77 -1.68 10.47 4.16
C LEU A 77 -0.76 9.98 3.03
N ILE A 78 -0.50 10.83 2.04
CA ILE A 78 0.43 10.53 0.93
C ILE A 78 1.84 10.31 1.48
N GLU A 79 2.35 11.24 2.30
CA GLU A 79 3.68 11.15 2.89
C GLU A 79 3.83 9.88 3.74
N MET A 80 2.81 9.57 4.54
CA MET A 80 2.80 8.36 5.36
C MET A 80 2.89 7.09 4.50
N MET A 81 2.13 7.03 3.42
CA MET A 81 2.16 5.88 2.52
C MET A 81 3.49 5.75 1.77
N GLU A 82 4.11 6.86 1.38
CA GLU A 82 5.44 6.86 0.79
C GLU A 82 6.47 6.28 1.76
N ILE A 83 6.46 6.72 3.02
CA ILE A 83 7.34 6.20 4.07
C ILE A 83 7.10 4.69 4.27
N SER A 84 5.84 4.28 4.40
CA SER A 84 5.52 2.89 4.71
C SER A 84 5.85 1.92 3.58
N LEU A 85 5.61 2.32 2.33
CA LEU A 85 5.91 1.50 1.17
C LEU A 85 7.43 1.38 0.96
N HIS A 86 8.19 2.46 1.16
CA HIS A 86 9.65 2.38 1.19
C HIS A 86 10.17 1.41 2.27
N ASN A 87 9.53 1.37 3.45
CA ASN A 87 9.91 0.46 4.54
C ASN A 87 9.61 -1.02 4.26
N VAL A 88 8.86 -1.34 3.21
CA VAL A 88 8.67 -2.71 2.70
C VAL A 88 9.36 -2.93 1.35
N MET A 89 10.36 -2.10 1.04
CA MET A 89 11.17 -2.16 -0.18
C MET A 89 10.35 -1.94 -1.47
N ALA A 90 9.18 -1.32 -1.38
CA ALA A 90 8.50 -0.79 -2.56
C ALA A 90 9.11 0.56 -2.94
N PHE A 91 9.35 0.77 -4.22
CA PHE A 91 9.94 1.98 -4.77
C PHE A 91 8.96 2.66 -5.74
N PRO A 92 9.09 3.98 -6.00
CA PRO A 92 8.22 4.66 -6.95
C PRO A 92 8.26 3.98 -8.33
N GLY A 93 7.11 3.57 -8.82
CA GLY A 93 6.95 2.94 -10.12
C GLY A 93 6.84 3.98 -11.23
N THR A 94 7.30 3.64 -12.43
CA THR A 94 7.24 4.52 -13.61
C THR A 94 5.89 4.48 -14.35
N GLY A 95 4.84 3.95 -13.70
CA GLY A 95 3.52 3.72 -14.30
C GLY A 95 3.35 2.31 -14.87
N GLY A 96 2.12 1.81 -14.81
CA GLY A 96 1.72 0.45 -15.20
C GLY A 96 0.32 0.14 -14.69
N GLU A 97 -0.30 -0.96 -15.17
CA GLU A 97 -1.57 -1.43 -14.61
C GLU A 97 -1.30 -1.98 -13.20
N ALA A 98 -1.89 -1.35 -12.19
CA ALA A 98 -1.72 -1.76 -10.81
C ALA A 98 -2.36 -3.14 -10.58
N GLU A 99 -1.59 -4.06 -10.02
CA GLU A 99 -2.05 -5.41 -9.67
C GLU A 99 -2.82 -5.40 -8.35
N CYS A 100 -2.43 -4.48 -7.46
CA CYS A 100 -2.98 -4.31 -6.13
C CYS A 100 -3.27 -2.83 -5.86
N VAL A 101 -4.27 -2.56 -5.03
CA VAL A 101 -4.64 -1.20 -4.60
C VAL A 101 -4.58 -1.14 -3.08
N VAL A 102 -3.91 -0.12 -2.54
CA VAL A 102 -3.99 0.26 -1.13
C VAL A 102 -4.85 1.51 -1.05
N GLU A 103 -6.06 1.35 -0.51
CA GLU A 103 -6.95 2.47 -0.23
C GLU A 103 -6.74 2.95 1.20
N VAL A 104 -6.55 4.26 1.38
CA VAL A 104 -6.24 4.84 2.69
C VAL A 104 -7.22 5.95 3.04
N ARG A 105 -7.76 5.85 4.26
CA ARG A 105 -8.69 6.84 4.83
C ARG A 105 -8.25 7.19 6.25
N SER A 106 -8.61 8.38 6.71
CA SER A 106 -8.50 8.80 8.10
C SER A 106 -9.87 8.86 8.76
N GLU A 107 -9.91 8.80 10.09
CA GLU A 107 -11.12 9.11 10.85
C GLU A 107 -11.62 10.53 10.54
N LYS A 108 -12.94 10.72 10.60
CA LYS A 108 -13.60 11.99 10.27
C LYS A 108 -13.41 13.06 11.34
#